data_AF-A0A844ZE01-F1
#
_entry.id   AF-A0A844ZE01-F1
#
_cell.length_a   1.000
_cell.length_b   1.000
_cell.length_c   1.000
_cell.angle_alpha   90.00
_cell.angle_beta   90.00
_cell.angle_gamma   90.00
#
_symmetry.space_group_name_H-M   'P 1'
#
loop_
_entity.id
_entity.type
_entity.pdbx_description
1 polymer ?
#
loop_
_entity_poly.entity_id
_entity_poly.type
_entity_poly.pdbx_seq_one_letter_code
_entity_poly.pdbx_strand_id
1 'polypeptide(L)'
;MNVLASQGQLRASFFRWALFTVPACLLVGFLAEQFGGGSNSLWFQNLIKPDIFPEPKWFGIVWTVLYIMLGIAVALICAAWGARGRVAALVVFVLHFLLAQSWTLVFFGNYQITIGLYVLGASVVSAVIVMGLFWRVRQLAALLLLPYLGWLCFATLLNYEFLKLNPDADGVDQTQAVQRIEL
;
A
#
# COMPACT_ATOMS: atom_id res chain seq x y z
N MET A 1 15.24 29.36 22.32
CA MET A 1 13.83 29.78 22.57
C MET A 1 12.97 28.52 22.55
N ASN A 2 12.75 27.89 23.71
CA ASN A 2 11.87 26.73 23.84
C ASN A 2 10.42 27.22 23.96
N VAL A 3 9.78 27.48 22.82
CA VAL A 3 8.34 27.72 22.79
C VAL A 3 7.67 26.35 22.96
N LEU A 4 7.28 26.02 24.19
CA LEU A 4 6.40 24.89 24.46
C LEU A 4 5.04 25.22 23.82
N ALA A 5 4.78 24.66 22.64
CA ALA A 5 3.49 24.83 21.97
C ALA A 5 2.36 24.38 22.90
N SER A 6 1.29 25.16 22.97
CA SER A 6 0.12 24.80 23.78
C SER A 6 -0.54 23.54 23.23
N GLN A 7 -1.21 22.77 24.09
CA GLN A 7 -1.93 21.54 23.67
C GLN A 7 -2.93 21.80 22.53
N GLY A 8 -3.52 23.01 22.48
CA GLY A 8 -4.39 23.44 21.38
C GLY A 8 -3.65 23.59 20.05
N GLN A 9 -2.42 24.13 20.06
CA GLN A 9 -1.59 24.29 18.86
C GLN A 9 -1.15 22.94 18.28
N LEU A 10 -0.83 21.97 19.15
CA LEU A 10 -0.48 20.61 18.72
C LEU A 10 -1.68 19.88 18.09
N ARG A 11 -2.87 20.00 18.69
CA ARG A 11 -4.12 19.45 18.14
C ARG A 11 -4.47 20.08 16.79
N ALA A 12 -4.42 21.40 16.69
CA ALA A 12 -4.67 22.12 15.44
C ALA A 12 -3.67 21.72 14.34
N SER A 13 -2.38 21.58 14.70
CA SER A 13 -1.36 21.11 13.76
C SER A 13 -1.64 19.69 13.26
N PHE A 14 -2.11 18.79 14.13
CA PHE A 14 -2.49 17.44 13.72
C PHE A 14 -3.66 17.46 12.73
N PHE A 15 -4.76 18.15 13.06
CA PHE A 15 -5.92 18.22 12.17
C PHE A 15 -5.58 18.81 10.80
N ARG A 16 -4.74 19.87 10.78
CA ARG A 16 -4.25 20.44 9.53
C ARG A 16 -3.49 19.42 8.71
N TRP A 17 -2.57 18.66 9.31
CA TRP A 17 -1.82 17.64 8.57
C TRP A 17 -2.70 16.46 8.14
N ALA A 18 -3.66 16.03 8.95
CA ALA A 18 -4.59 14.96 8.61
C ALA A 18 -5.44 15.33 7.38
N LEU A 19 -5.87 16.60 7.29
CA LEU A 19 -6.64 17.13 6.16
C LEU A 19 -5.89 17.02 4.81
N PHE A 20 -4.55 17.02 4.82
CA PHE A 20 -3.75 16.87 3.60
C PHE A 20 -3.28 15.43 3.37
N THR A 21 -2.79 14.77 4.42
CA THR A 21 -2.12 13.46 4.33
C THR A 21 -3.10 12.31 4.07
N VAL A 22 -4.32 12.35 4.64
CA VAL A 22 -5.34 11.32 4.40
C VAL A 22 -5.82 11.36 2.95
N PRO A 23 -6.27 12.50 2.40
CA PRO A 23 -6.63 12.58 0.98
C PRO A 23 -5.45 12.25 0.05
N ALA A 24 -4.22 12.63 0.42
CA ALA A 24 -3.05 12.29 -0.40
C ALA A 24 -2.81 10.77 -0.47
N CYS A 25 -2.91 10.04 0.65
CA CYS A 25 -2.76 8.58 0.64
C CYS A 25 -3.87 7.91 -0.18
N LEU A 26 -5.12 8.37 -0.01
CA LEU A 26 -6.26 7.88 -0.79
C LEU A 26 -6.10 8.16 -2.28
N LEU A 27 -5.68 9.37 -2.65
CA LEU A 27 -5.48 9.77 -4.03
C LEU A 27 -4.41 8.92 -4.68
N VAL A 28 -3.24 8.76 -4.05
CA VAL A 28 -2.15 7.94 -4.60
C VAL A 28 -2.58 6.48 -4.77
N GLY A 29 -3.32 5.92 -3.79
CA GLY A 29 -3.88 4.57 -3.91
C GLY A 29 -4.89 4.43 -5.05
N PHE A 30 -5.78 5.40 -5.20
CA PHE A 30 -6.74 5.47 -6.31
C PHE A 30 -6.04 5.58 -7.67
N LEU A 31 -5.02 6.43 -7.79
CA LEU A 31 -4.25 6.59 -9.03
C LEU A 31 -3.49 5.31 -9.37
N ALA A 32 -2.96 4.59 -8.38
CA ALA A 32 -2.29 3.31 -8.61
C ALA A 32 -3.24 2.26 -9.21
N GLU A 33 -4.49 2.19 -8.73
CA GLU A 33 -5.52 1.31 -9.30
C GLU A 33 -5.93 1.75 -10.71
N GLN A 34 -6.17 3.05 -10.90
CA GLN A 34 -6.60 3.60 -12.19
C GLN A 34 -5.55 3.41 -13.30
N PHE A 35 -4.27 3.57 -13.00
CA PHE A 35 -3.18 3.46 -13.98
C PHE A 35 -2.51 2.10 -14.04
N GLY A 36 -2.47 1.36 -12.92
CA GLY A 36 -1.79 0.07 -12.83
C GLY A 36 -2.60 -1.09 -13.40
N GLY A 37 -3.88 -0.88 -13.69
CA GLY A 37 -4.82 -1.94 -14.06
C GLY A 37 -5.50 -2.51 -12.82
N GLY A 38 -6.79 -2.78 -12.95
CA GLY A 38 -7.61 -3.30 -11.85
C GLY A 38 -7.98 -4.76 -12.05
N SER A 39 -8.68 -5.32 -11.06
CA SER A 39 -9.26 -6.67 -11.11
C SER A 39 -10.27 -6.89 -12.24
N ASN A 40 -10.65 -5.84 -12.97
CA ASN A 40 -11.57 -5.92 -14.11
C ASN A 40 -10.88 -6.38 -15.41
N SER A 41 -9.55 -6.53 -15.44
CA SER A 41 -8.85 -7.03 -16.63
C SER A 41 -9.27 -8.46 -16.97
N LEU A 42 -9.41 -8.76 -18.27
CA LEU A 42 -9.73 -10.12 -18.74
C LEU A 42 -8.67 -11.12 -18.30
N TRP A 43 -7.39 -10.73 -18.31
CA TRP A 43 -6.30 -11.53 -17.79
C TRP A 43 -6.57 -11.96 -16.33
N PHE A 44 -6.91 -11.01 -15.44
CA PHE A 44 -7.17 -11.36 -14.04
C PHE A 44 -8.42 -12.22 -13.90
N GLN A 45 -9.47 -11.98 -14.69
CA GLN A 45 -10.69 -12.79 -14.65
C GLN A 45 -10.45 -14.26 -15.03
N ASN A 46 -9.48 -14.53 -15.91
CA ASN A 46 -9.12 -15.87 -16.34
C ASN A 46 -8.21 -16.64 -15.36
N LEU A 47 -7.61 -15.96 -14.38
CA LEU A 47 -6.79 -16.63 -13.38
C LEU A 47 -7.64 -17.50 -12.45
N ILE A 48 -7.14 -18.70 -12.15
CA ILE A 48 -7.67 -19.54 -11.09
C ILE A 48 -7.48 -18.81 -9.75
N LYS A 49 -8.59 -18.56 -9.05
CA LYS A 49 -8.61 -17.84 -7.77
C LYS A 49 -8.34 -18.82 -6.63
N PRO A 50 -7.40 -18.53 -5.72
CA PRO A 50 -7.19 -19.35 -4.54
C PRO A 50 -8.35 -19.21 -3.56
N ASP A 51 -8.59 -20.25 -2.75
CA ASP A 51 -9.70 -20.29 -1.77
C ASP A 51 -9.64 -19.15 -0.73
N ILE A 52 -8.45 -18.62 -0.48
CA ILE A 52 -8.23 -17.50 0.43
C ILE A 52 -8.53 -16.13 -0.19
N PHE A 53 -8.85 -16.05 -1.49
CA PHE A 53 -9.20 -14.81 -2.17
C PHE A 53 -10.59 -14.34 -1.73
N PRO A 54 -10.72 -13.23 -0.98
CA PRO A 54 -12.04 -12.75 -0.57
C PRO A 54 -12.82 -12.18 -1.76
N GLU A 55 -14.14 -11.99 -1.58
CA GLU A 55 -14.95 -11.31 -2.59
C GLU A 55 -14.32 -9.95 -2.97
N PRO A 56 -14.28 -9.57 -4.27
CA PRO A 56 -13.54 -8.41 -4.75
C PRO A 56 -13.83 -7.09 -4.02
N LYS A 57 -15.07 -6.87 -3.57
CA LYS A 57 -15.48 -5.67 -2.81
C LYS A 57 -14.67 -5.47 -1.52
N TRP A 58 -14.22 -6.56 -0.89
CA TRP A 58 -13.49 -6.48 0.39
C TRP A 58 -12.09 -5.89 0.21
N PHE A 59 -11.46 -6.08 -0.95
CA PHE A 59 -10.15 -5.47 -1.23
C PHE A 59 -10.23 -3.95 -1.19
N GLY A 60 -11.19 -3.36 -1.92
CA GLY A 60 -11.35 -1.91 -1.98
C GLY A 60 -11.65 -1.29 -0.61
N ILE A 61 -12.50 -1.95 0.18
CA ILE A 61 -12.85 -1.50 1.53
C ILE A 61 -11.61 -1.54 2.45
N VAL A 62 -10.91 -2.67 2.50
CA VAL A 62 -9.74 -2.82 3.38
C VAL A 62 -8.65 -1.82 3.00
N TRP A 63 -8.30 -1.70 1.72
CA TRP A 63 -7.30 -0.75 1.26
C TRP A 63 -7.67 0.70 1.58
N THR A 64 -8.94 1.08 1.42
CA THR A 64 -9.43 2.42 1.77
C THR A 64 -9.26 2.70 3.27
N VAL A 65 -9.66 1.75 4.14
CA VAL A 65 -9.45 1.89 5.58
C VAL A 65 -7.96 2.02 5.91
N LEU A 66 -7.11 1.20 5.30
CA LEU A 66 -5.66 1.25 5.51
C LEU A 66 -5.06 2.58 5.05
N TYR A 67 -5.46 3.12 3.90
CA TYR A 67 -4.98 4.42 3.42
C TYR A 67 -5.37 5.57 4.35
N ILE A 68 -6.57 5.51 4.95
CA ILE A 68 -6.96 6.47 6.00
C ILE A 68 -6.05 6.33 7.22
N MET A 69 -5.79 5.10 7.68
CA MET A 69 -4.90 4.84 8.83
C MET A 69 -3.47 5.31 8.57
N LEU A 70 -2.93 5.06 7.38
CA LEU A 70 -1.61 5.55 6.97
C LEU A 70 -1.56 7.07 6.94
N GLY A 71 -2.57 7.73 6.37
CA GLY A 71 -2.67 9.19 6.37
C GLY A 71 -2.67 9.77 7.78
N ILE A 72 -3.46 9.17 8.69
CA ILE A 72 -3.46 9.57 10.11
C ILE A 72 -2.08 9.35 10.74
N ALA A 73 -1.43 8.20 10.51
CA ALA A 73 -0.10 7.92 11.04
C ALA A 73 0.94 8.96 10.57
N VAL A 74 0.93 9.30 9.28
CA VAL A 74 1.80 10.33 8.70
C VAL A 74 1.48 11.71 9.30
N ALA A 75 0.21 12.06 9.48
CA ALA A 75 -0.18 13.30 10.14
C ALA A 75 0.38 13.41 11.56
N LEU A 76 0.37 12.30 12.31
CA LEU A 76 0.93 12.24 13.67
C LEU A 76 2.45 12.48 13.67
N ILE A 77 3.17 12.01 12.65
CA ILE A 77 4.61 12.26 12.46
C ILE A 77 4.87 13.70 12.02
N CYS A 78 4.10 14.24 11.07
CA CYS A 78 4.22 15.63 10.62
C CYS A 78 3.96 16.64 11.75
N ALA A 79 3.04 16.33 12.66
CA ALA A 79 2.74 17.15 13.83
C ALA A 79 3.79 17.05 14.96
N ALA A 80 4.73 16.09 14.91
CA ALA A 80 5.81 15.93 15.88
C ALA A 80 6.96 16.91 15.61
N TRP A 81 6.70 18.21 15.84
CA TRP A 81 7.69 19.27 15.66
C TRP A 81 8.90 19.09 16.58
N GLY A 82 10.11 19.27 16.03
CA GLY A 82 11.37 19.14 16.77
C GLY A 82 11.83 17.70 17.05
N ALA A 83 11.05 16.68 16.68
CA ALA A 83 11.46 15.29 16.84
C ALA A 83 12.65 14.94 15.92
N ARG A 84 13.71 14.39 16.51
CA ARG A 84 14.87 13.89 15.75
C ARG A 84 14.43 12.73 14.85
N GLY A 85 14.87 12.74 13.59
CA GLY A 85 14.55 11.68 12.63
C GLY A 85 13.20 11.82 11.91
N ARG A 86 12.40 12.86 12.19
CA ARG A 86 11.10 13.10 11.54
C ARG A 86 11.19 13.10 10.01
N VAL A 87 12.12 13.87 9.44
CA VAL A 87 12.27 14.01 7.97
C VAL A 87 12.65 12.68 7.34
N ALA A 88 13.63 11.97 7.92
CA ALA A 88 14.02 10.65 7.45
C ALA A 88 12.85 9.65 7.49
N ALA A 89 12.06 9.64 8.58
CA ALA A 89 10.88 8.79 8.70
C ALA A 89 9.85 9.06 7.59
N LEU A 90 9.59 10.34 7.28
CA LEU A 90 8.67 10.73 6.21
C LEU A 90 9.18 10.36 4.82
N VAL A 91 10.48 10.58 4.54
CA VAL A 91 11.09 10.20 3.25
C VAL A 91 11.03 8.69 3.05
N VAL A 92 11.41 7.89 4.06
CA VAL A 92 11.35 6.43 3.98
C VAL A 92 9.90 5.95 3.83
N PHE A 93 8.93 6.59 4.50
CA PHE A 93 7.52 6.30 4.30
C PHE A 93 7.07 6.55 2.85
N VAL A 94 7.45 7.68 2.25
CA VAL A 94 7.08 7.97 0.85
C VAL A 94 7.67 6.93 -0.10
N LEU A 95 8.95 6.58 0.06
CA LEU A 95 9.60 5.55 -0.75
C LEU A 95 8.91 4.19 -0.59
N HIS A 96 8.61 3.80 0.66
CA HIS A 96 7.87 2.58 0.97
C HIS A 96 6.47 2.59 0.32
N PHE A 97 5.74 3.69 0.43
CA PHE A 97 4.39 3.78 -0.09
C PHE A 97 4.37 3.68 -1.63
N LEU A 98 5.31 4.35 -2.31
CA LEU A 98 5.46 4.23 -3.76
C LEU A 98 5.86 2.81 -4.20
N LEU A 99 6.74 2.14 -3.45
CA LEU A 99 7.08 0.74 -3.67
C LEU A 99 5.84 -0.16 -3.52
N ALA A 100 5.03 0.05 -2.48
CA ALA A 100 3.82 -0.73 -2.27
C ALA A 100 2.80 -0.51 -3.41
N GLN A 101 2.66 0.73 -3.90
CA GLN A 101 1.76 1.05 -5.02
C GLN A 101 2.24 0.53 -6.37
N SER A 102 3.55 0.37 -6.58
CA SER A 102 4.07 -0.17 -7.84
C SER A 102 3.65 -1.62 -8.08
N TRP A 103 3.27 -2.34 -7.01
CA TRP A 103 2.74 -3.70 -7.10
C TRP A 103 1.55 -3.81 -8.08
N THR A 104 0.63 -2.85 -8.05
CA THR A 104 -0.55 -2.87 -8.93
C THR A 104 -0.14 -2.85 -10.39
N LEU A 105 0.79 -1.97 -10.77
CA LEU A 105 1.33 -1.88 -12.12
C LEU A 105 2.09 -3.15 -12.53
N VAL A 106 2.86 -3.74 -11.62
CA VAL A 106 3.62 -4.96 -11.91
C VAL A 106 2.69 -6.16 -12.09
N PHE A 107 1.73 -6.34 -11.18
CA PHE A 107 0.85 -7.51 -11.17
C PHE A 107 -0.23 -7.43 -12.25
N PHE A 108 -0.98 -6.33 -12.29
CA PHE A 108 -2.10 -6.17 -13.22
C PHE A 108 -1.69 -5.56 -14.57
N GLY A 109 -0.73 -4.63 -14.56
CA GLY A 109 -0.32 -3.91 -15.77
C GLY A 109 0.67 -4.71 -16.63
N ASN A 110 1.69 -5.29 -15.99
CA ASN A 110 2.72 -6.08 -16.68
C ASN A 110 2.43 -7.59 -16.67
N TYR A 111 1.34 -8.02 -16.02
CA TYR A 111 0.97 -9.43 -15.87
C TYR A 111 2.05 -10.28 -15.17
N GLN A 112 2.92 -9.65 -14.35
CA GLN A 112 4.04 -10.33 -13.69
C GLN A 112 3.69 -10.68 -12.24
N ILE A 113 3.32 -11.93 -12.04
CA ILE A 113 2.96 -12.50 -10.74
C ILE A 113 4.22 -12.64 -9.88
N THR A 114 5.31 -13.21 -10.41
CA THR A 114 6.55 -13.46 -9.64
C THR A 114 7.21 -12.16 -9.19
N ILE A 115 7.32 -11.17 -10.08
CA ILE A 115 7.89 -9.87 -9.71
C ILE A 115 6.95 -9.16 -8.72
N GLY A 116 5.63 -9.30 -8.86
CA GLY A 116 4.65 -8.82 -7.89
C GLY A 116 4.90 -9.41 -6.49
N LEU A 117 5.23 -10.70 -6.38
CA LEU A 117 5.58 -11.33 -5.10
C LEU A 117 6.82 -10.70 -4.47
N TYR A 118 7.88 -10.44 -5.25
CA TYR A 118 9.08 -9.78 -4.73
C TYR A 118 8.82 -8.34 -4.30
N VAL A 119 7.98 -7.59 -5.03
CA VAL A 119 7.57 -6.24 -4.64
C VAL A 119 6.81 -6.26 -3.31
N LEU A 120 5.91 -7.23 -3.10
CA LEU A 120 5.20 -7.39 -1.83
C LEU A 120 6.13 -7.79 -0.68
N GLY A 121 7.05 -8.72 -0.90
CA GLY A 121 8.09 -9.07 0.08
C GLY A 121 8.94 -7.86 0.48
N ALA A 122 9.38 -7.06 -0.50
CA ALA A 122 10.09 -5.80 -0.25
C ALA A 122 9.21 -4.76 0.47
N SER A 123 7.91 -4.74 0.18
CA SER A 123 6.92 -3.87 0.84
C SER A 123 6.74 -4.23 2.32
N VAL A 124 6.70 -5.53 2.65
CA VAL A 124 6.66 -6.01 4.05
C VAL A 124 7.90 -5.56 4.81
N VAL A 125 9.10 -5.79 4.25
CA VAL A 125 10.37 -5.38 4.89
C VAL A 125 10.43 -3.87 5.09
N SER A 126 10.10 -3.10 4.05
CA SER A 126 10.10 -1.64 4.13
C SER A 126 9.04 -1.09 5.09
N ALA A 127 7.87 -1.72 5.21
CA ALA A 127 6.86 -1.38 6.20
C ALA A 127 7.40 -1.53 7.63
N VAL A 128 8.12 -2.63 7.92
CA VAL A 128 8.76 -2.84 9.23
C VAL A 128 9.80 -1.75 9.52
N ILE A 129 10.59 -1.35 8.51
CA ILE A 129 11.57 -0.25 8.65
C ILE A 129 10.84 1.06 8.98
N VAL A 130 9.78 1.40 8.24
CA VAL A 130 8.96 2.60 8.49
C VAL A 130 8.39 2.56 9.90
N MET A 131 7.83 1.43 10.34
CA MET A 131 7.31 1.26 11.69
C MET A 131 8.39 1.52 12.75
N GLY A 132 9.60 1.03 12.57
CA GLY A 132 10.72 1.29 13.48
C GLY A 132 11.11 2.77 13.54
N LEU A 133 11.10 3.48 12.40
CA LEU A 133 11.35 4.93 12.35
C LEU A 133 10.20 5.72 13.00
N PHE A 134 8.95 5.33 12.75
CA PHE A 134 7.77 5.94 13.35
C PHE A 134 7.76 5.70 14.85
N TRP A 135 8.20 4.54 15.33
CA TRP A 135 8.26 4.22 16.76
C TRP A 135 9.18 5.17 17.52
N ARG A 136 10.33 5.51 16.93
CA ARG A 136 11.31 6.45 17.50
C ARG A 136 10.80 7.89 17.56
N VAL A 137 9.87 8.27 16.68
CA VAL A 137 9.28 9.61 16.64
C VAL A 137 8.01 9.67 17.48
N ARG A 138 7.07 8.75 17.26
CA ARG A 138 5.77 8.65 17.94
C ARG A 138 5.20 7.23 17.85
N GLN A 139 5.23 6.50 18.97
CA GLN A 139 4.78 5.10 19.06
C GLN A 139 3.37 4.86 18.51
N LEU A 140 2.42 5.77 18.79
CA LEU A 140 1.05 5.66 18.29
C LEU A 140 1.00 5.61 16.74
N ALA A 141 1.86 6.36 16.05
CA ALA A 141 1.91 6.32 14.59
C ALA A 141 2.38 4.95 14.09
N ALA A 142 3.36 4.33 14.75
CA ALA A 142 3.82 2.99 14.41
C ALA A 142 2.77 1.90 14.69
N LEU A 143 2.02 2.01 15.79
CA LEU A 143 0.95 1.07 16.11
C LEU A 143 -0.18 1.11 15.09
N LEU A 144 -0.49 2.27 14.52
CA LEU A 144 -1.48 2.39 13.44
C LEU A 144 -1.05 1.68 12.14
N LEU A 145 0.23 1.35 11.97
CA LEU A 145 0.71 0.58 10.83
C LEU A 145 0.56 -0.94 11.02
N LEU A 146 0.22 -1.44 12.22
CA LEU A 146 0.09 -2.88 12.46
C LEU A 146 -0.96 -3.56 11.56
N PRO A 147 -2.18 -3.02 11.39
CA PRO A 147 -3.16 -3.62 10.48
C PRO A 147 -2.70 -3.60 9.02
N TYR A 148 -1.98 -2.54 8.63
CA TYR A 148 -1.39 -2.43 7.30
C TYR A 148 -0.32 -3.50 7.05
N LEU A 149 0.59 -3.72 8.01
CA LEU A 149 1.60 -4.78 7.92
C LEU A 149 0.94 -6.17 7.83
N GLY A 150 -0.09 -6.42 8.65
CA GLY A 150 -0.85 -7.68 8.60
C GLY A 150 -1.49 -7.91 7.23
N TRP A 151 -2.05 -6.87 6.64
CA TRP A 151 -2.62 -6.94 5.30
C TRP A 151 -1.57 -7.14 4.21
N LEU A 152 -0.39 -6.52 4.29
CA LEU A 152 0.71 -6.78 3.37
C LEU A 152 1.17 -8.23 3.40
N CYS A 153 1.27 -8.82 4.60
CA CYS A 153 1.61 -10.24 4.74
C CYS A 153 0.54 -11.14 4.10
N PHE A 154 -0.74 -10.83 4.33
CA PHE A 154 -1.85 -11.53 3.69
C PHE A 154 -1.81 -11.39 2.15
N ALA A 155 -1.61 -10.19 1.63
CA ALA A 155 -1.47 -9.95 0.20
C ALA A 155 -0.27 -10.69 -0.41
N THR A 156 0.83 -10.80 0.33
CA THR A 156 2.01 -11.58 -0.09
C THR A 156 1.68 -13.07 -0.21
N LEU A 157 1.02 -13.63 0.81
CA LEU A 157 0.56 -15.02 0.78
C LEU A 157 -0.40 -15.26 -0.39
N LEU A 158 -1.35 -14.36 -0.58
CA LEU A 158 -2.32 -14.45 -1.67
C LEU A 158 -1.64 -14.40 -3.05
N ASN A 159 -0.66 -13.51 -3.24
CA ASN A 159 0.10 -13.43 -4.48
C ASN A 159 0.88 -14.74 -4.75
N TYR A 160 1.48 -15.32 -3.71
CA TYR A 160 2.12 -16.63 -3.80
C TYR A 160 1.15 -17.74 -4.21
N GLU A 161 -0.06 -17.77 -3.65
CA GLU A 161 -1.09 -18.74 -4.06
C GLU A 161 -1.54 -18.53 -5.52
N PHE A 162 -1.66 -17.27 -5.97
CA PHE A 162 -1.90 -16.97 -7.38
C PHE A 162 -0.80 -17.53 -8.29
N LEU A 163 0.47 -17.35 -7.91
CA LEU A 163 1.62 -17.87 -8.66
C LEU A 163 1.59 -19.40 -8.73
N LYS A 164 1.31 -20.05 -7.61
CA LYS A 164 1.25 -21.52 -7.51
C LYS A 164 0.15 -22.12 -8.37
N LEU A 165 -1.02 -21.48 -8.42
CA LEU A 165 -2.18 -21.95 -9.19
C LEU A 165 -2.09 -21.59 -10.68
N ASN A 166 -1.31 -20.57 -11.04
CA ASN A 166 -1.24 -20.04 -12.41
C ASN A 166 0.23 -19.84 -12.87
N PRO A 167 1.09 -20.88 -12.84
CA PRO A 167 2.49 -20.74 -13.22
C PRO A 167 2.68 -20.29 -14.67
N ASP A 168 1.77 -20.68 -15.57
CA ASP A 168 1.84 -20.37 -17.00
C ASP A 168 1.29 -18.97 -17.36
N ALA A 169 0.72 -18.25 -16.39
CA ALA A 169 0.18 -16.92 -16.60
C ALA A 169 1.19 -15.80 -16.29
N ASP A 170 2.34 -16.14 -15.69
CA ASP A 170 3.35 -15.16 -15.28
C ASP A 170 4.10 -14.55 -16.47
N GLY A 171 3.92 -13.24 -16.68
CA GLY A 171 4.54 -12.48 -17.77
C GLY A 171 3.92 -12.72 -19.15
N VAL A 172 2.77 -13.40 -19.22
CA VAL A 172 2.08 -13.74 -20.49
C VAL A 172 0.77 -12.97 -20.60
N ASP A 173 0.65 -12.15 -21.65
CA ASP A 173 -0.63 -11.54 -22.03
C ASP A 173 -1.48 -12.54 -22.84
N GLN A 174 -2.32 -13.31 -22.14
CA GLN A 174 -3.23 -14.29 -22.76
C GLN A 174 -4.37 -13.62 -23.56
N THR A 175 -4.57 -12.30 -23.45
CA THR A 175 -5.65 -11.57 -24.10
C THR A 175 -5.49 -11.54 -25.63
N GLN A 176 -4.24 -11.55 -26.13
CA GLN A 176 -3.98 -11.64 -27.57
C GLN A 176 -4.26 -13.02 -28.17
N ALA A 177 -4.15 -14.09 -27.38
CA ALA A 177 -4.42 -15.44 -27.84
C ALA A 177 -5.92 -15.64 -28.13
N VAL A 178 -6.79 -15.05 -27.31
CA VAL A 178 -8.26 -15.11 -27.50
C VAL A 178 -8.69 -14.29 -28.72
N GLN A 179 -8.12 -13.10 -28.94
CA GLN A 179 -8.43 -12.30 -30.14
C GLN A 179 -8.04 -12.97 -31.47
N ARG A 180 -7.05 -13.86 -31.48
CA ARG A 180 -6.66 -14.60 -32.70
C ARG A 180 -7.59 -15.75 -33.05
N ILE A 181 -8.36 -16.27 -32.09
CA ILE A 181 -9.23 -17.44 -32.30
C ILE A 181 -10.61 -17.02 -32.82
N GLU A 182 -11.03 -15.77 -32.61
CA GLU A 182 -12.32 -15.24 -33.07
C GLU A 182 -12.30 -14.62 -34.50
N LEU A 183 -11.32 -14.94 -35.34
CA LEU A 183 -11.25 -14.47 -36.74
C LEU A 183 -11.58 -15.56 -37.77
#